data_AF-A0A816WK97-F1
#
_entry.id   AF-A0A816WK97-F1
#
_cell.length_a   1.000
_cell.length_b   1.000
_cell.length_c   1.000
_cell.angle_alpha   90.00
_cell.angle_beta   90.00
_cell.angle_gamma   90.00
#
_symmetry.space_group_name_H-M   'P 1'
#
loop_
_entity.id
_entity.type
_entity.pdbx_description
1 polymer ?
#
loop_
_entity_poly.entity_id
_entity_poly.type
_entity_poly.pdbx_seq_one_letter_code
_entity_poly.pdbx_strand_id
1 'polypeptide(L)'
;NAFSKKKQRHVLRIHKAQYIPFKESLINLLKKPEVYESLNCPSRANIMTDLSTRSFCYQHPVFKLPDSLKIILFYDDIGIDNPLGTRTKSVGMFYWTLANLPRFVRSQDRCVFLLACIEKQHLKQYGFTIVLDDFFCTIEELQTHGIPVTINEKLHIFKGSLLLICGDILDLSQMHGFKCAFRLGRKPFFYCDVNQDTIRRINKGSECHLRKLEKYDKNCMAIDFANEREKARLQKKYGIISLSPFRKINNFDIFHQTGIDIMHALLEGICQRELKLLLKHIQQQKFANLSSLTSMIRNFQYGCNEPSPSDKFNLSSEDNEAKFRASASEMLSLFKYIPFIFHQSHLTELISASVGWHSFLLLREIISISLASEIDITSIEKLEELVTRYLITFDNAYGYVQRIPKHHLLVHFGEQMHRFGSLRFTSCMIFEKKHSFFKRIKYRNFRNIAFTLADRHQHYIASLMYTCSNAATSSFLYSGHQIKKVKELDSSAAKLHYLLDMEKNLYETNQVTLFGITYVVGEAVLINDSVFPIDPVFGKILTIIVQDKIVLLRLQLMQVIVFNQKLCVYEVRLLDSSVTKNVYELKHVWPVRLLKISNSLFASLFPYGRFYLTSNE
;
A
#
# COMPACT_ATOMS: atom_id res chain seq x y z
N ASN A 1 -15.33 -46.39 -48.25
CA ASN A 1 -13.98 -45.77 -48.17
C ASN A 1 -14.03 -44.31 -48.58
N ALA A 2 -14.21 -43.38 -47.64
CA ALA A 2 -13.77 -41.98 -47.72
C ALA A 2 -14.32 -41.17 -46.53
N PHE A 3 -13.69 -41.30 -45.35
CA PHE A 3 -13.69 -40.20 -44.38
C PHE A 3 -12.24 -39.76 -44.21
N SER A 4 -11.94 -38.63 -44.84
CA SER A 4 -10.65 -37.95 -44.79
C SER A 4 -10.27 -37.70 -43.33
N LYS A 5 -9.23 -38.38 -42.85
CA LYS A 5 -8.51 -38.00 -41.64
C LYS A 5 -8.01 -36.56 -41.83
N LYS A 6 -8.64 -35.58 -41.18
CA LYS A 6 -8.13 -34.21 -41.13
C LYS A 6 -6.68 -34.27 -40.66
N LYS A 7 -5.73 -33.97 -41.56
CA LYS A 7 -4.31 -33.80 -41.22
C LYS A 7 -4.22 -32.79 -40.09
N GLN A 8 -3.88 -33.24 -38.88
CA GLN A 8 -3.53 -32.33 -37.79
C GLN A 8 -2.25 -31.60 -38.21
N ARG A 9 -2.38 -30.31 -38.57
CA ARG A 9 -1.23 -29.44 -38.80
C ARG A 9 -0.67 -29.08 -37.44
N HIS A 10 0.53 -29.59 -37.13
CA HIS A 10 1.32 -29.07 -36.03
C HIS A 10 1.74 -27.64 -36.37
N VAL A 11 1.18 -26.67 -35.66
CA VAL A 11 1.57 -25.27 -35.78
C VAL A 11 2.52 -24.97 -34.64
N LEU A 12 3.76 -24.58 -34.96
CA LEU A 12 4.69 -24.03 -33.98
C LEU A 12 4.09 -22.74 -33.41
N ARG A 13 3.69 -22.78 -32.13
CA ARG A 13 3.16 -21.62 -31.44
C ARG A 13 4.27 -21.00 -30.62
N ILE A 14 4.74 -19.83 -31.05
CA ILE A 14 5.75 -19.07 -30.32
C ILE A 14 5.07 -18.40 -29.12
N HIS A 15 5.48 -18.80 -27.92
CA HIS A 15 5.09 -18.12 -26.68
C HIS A 15 6.16 -17.05 -26.36
N LYS A 16 5.72 -15.86 -25.98
CA LYS A 16 6.61 -14.72 -25.72
C LYS A 16 6.40 -14.20 -24.30
N ALA A 17 7.52 -13.91 -23.65
CA ALA A 17 7.61 -13.10 -22.44
C ALA A 17 8.41 -11.85 -22.79
N GLN A 18 8.25 -10.76 -22.04
CA GLN A 18 9.04 -9.55 -22.20
C GLN A 18 9.65 -9.20 -20.86
N TYR A 19 10.94 -8.91 -20.83
CA TYR A 19 11.62 -8.33 -19.68
C TYR A 19 12.28 -7.04 -20.11
N ILE A 20 12.44 -6.13 -19.15
CA ILE A 20 13.18 -4.89 -19.30
C ILE A 20 14.52 -5.14 -18.62
N PRO A 21 15.66 -4.98 -19.32
CA PRO A 21 16.97 -5.26 -18.75
C PRO A 21 17.16 -4.51 -17.42
N PHE A 22 17.25 -5.27 -16.33
CA PHE A 22 17.13 -4.72 -14.99
C PHE A 22 18.35 -3.87 -14.65
N LYS A 23 19.55 -4.36 -15.01
CA LYS A 23 20.83 -3.68 -14.79
C LYS A 23 20.85 -2.29 -15.42
N GLU A 24 20.49 -2.19 -16.70
CA GLU A 24 20.48 -0.95 -17.47
C GLU A 24 19.43 0.02 -16.92
N SER A 25 18.25 -0.49 -16.56
CA SER A 25 17.21 0.31 -15.93
C SER A 25 17.67 0.92 -14.61
N LEU A 26 18.36 0.13 -13.78
CA LEU A 26 18.92 0.57 -12.51
C LEU A 26 20.02 1.61 -12.72
N ILE A 27 20.97 1.37 -13.63
CA ILE A 27 22.05 2.31 -13.96
C ILE A 27 21.46 3.65 -14.45
N ASN A 28 20.48 3.61 -15.35
CA ASN A 28 19.84 4.82 -15.88
C ASN A 28 19.12 5.63 -14.80
N LEU A 29 18.51 4.95 -13.82
CA LEU A 29 17.89 5.60 -12.68
C LEU A 29 18.94 6.25 -11.76
N LEU A 30 20.01 5.53 -11.42
CA LEU A 30 21.08 6.02 -10.54
C LEU A 30 21.87 7.19 -11.13
N LYS A 31 21.96 7.30 -12.45
CA LYS A 31 22.58 8.44 -13.15
C LYS A 31 21.81 9.75 -12.98
N LYS A 32 20.58 9.74 -12.45
CA LYS A 32 19.79 10.96 -12.21
C LYS A 32 20.31 11.65 -10.93
N PRO A 33 20.71 12.94 -11.00
CA PRO A 33 21.26 13.65 -9.82
C PRO A 33 20.34 13.60 -8.60
N GLU A 34 19.05 13.90 -8.78
CA GLU A 34 18.05 13.88 -7.70
C GLU A 34 17.85 12.48 -7.07
N VAL A 35 18.08 11.40 -7.82
CA VAL A 35 18.02 10.03 -7.29
C VAL A 35 19.23 9.78 -6.42
N TYR A 36 20.43 10.10 -6.92
CA TYR A 36 21.68 9.94 -6.20
C TYR A 36 21.70 10.77 -4.90
N GLU A 37 21.28 12.03 -4.96
CA GLU A 37 21.15 12.91 -3.79
C GLU A 37 20.17 12.34 -2.76
N SER A 38 19.08 11.72 -3.21
CA SER A 38 18.10 11.09 -2.34
C SER A 38 18.64 9.86 -1.60
N LEU A 39 19.68 9.19 -2.11
CA LEU A 39 20.30 8.03 -1.45
C LEU A 39 21.07 8.42 -0.18
N ASN A 40 21.55 9.66 -0.11
CA ASN A 40 22.42 10.16 0.97
C ASN A 40 21.65 10.74 2.17
N CYS A 41 20.33 10.58 2.23
CA CYS A 41 19.51 11.20 3.29
C CYS A 41 19.60 10.39 4.61
N PRO A 42 20.09 10.98 5.72
CA PRO A 42 20.27 10.26 6.98
C PRO A 42 18.94 9.94 7.66
N SER A 43 18.88 8.77 8.31
CA SER A 43 17.73 8.35 9.12
C SER A 43 17.79 8.90 10.55
N ARG A 44 16.63 9.17 11.16
CA ARG A 44 16.51 9.58 12.57
C ARG A 44 16.51 8.35 13.49
N ALA A 45 17.35 8.36 14.53
CA ALA A 45 17.69 7.17 15.33
C ALA A 45 16.55 6.52 16.14
N ASN A 46 15.50 7.27 16.53
CA ASN A 46 14.45 6.78 17.46
C ASN A 46 13.03 6.70 16.88
N ILE A 47 12.83 7.08 15.61
CA ILE A 47 11.52 7.03 14.96
C ILE A 47 11.64 6.19 13.69
N MET A 48 10.81 5.16 13.58
CA MET A 48 10.86 4.27 12.43
C MET A 48 10.18 4.92 11.23
N THR A 49 11.02 5.55 10.42
CA THR A 49 10.64 6.42 9.31
C THR A 49 10.99 5.84 7.94
N ASP A 50 11.49 4.61 7.83
CA ASP A 50 11.61 3.93 6.53
C ASP A 50 11.87 2.41 6.67
N LEU A 51 11.71 1.68 5.57
CA LEU A 51 12.09 0.27 5.43
C LEU A 51 13.59 0.01 5.67
N SER A 52 14.42 1.04 5.49
CA SER A 52 15.87 0.96 5.49
C SER A 52 16.51 1.00 6.90
N THR A 53 15.75 1.30 7.95
CA THR A 53 16.30 1.72 9.27
C THR A 53 16.15 0.66 10.38
N ARG A 54 16.22 -0.63 10.05
CA ARG A 54 15.92 -1.71 11.02
C ARG A 54 17.01 -2.74 11.23
N SER A 55 16.90 -3.45 12.35
CA SER A 55 17.77 -4.56 12.78
C SER A 55 18.02 -5.58 11.68
N PHE A 56 17.00 -5.87 10.86
CA PHE A 56 17.16 -6.75 9.70
C PHE A 56 18.22 -6.23 8.71
N CYS A 57 18.16 -4.95 8.35
CA CYS A 57 19.15 -4.34 7.44
C CYS A 57 20.56 -4.32 8.06
N TYR A 58 20.67 -4.07 9.37
CA TYR A 58 21.96 -4.08 10.07
C TYR A 58 22.57 -5.48 10.21
N GLN A 59 21.75 -6.53 10.28
CA GLN A 59 22.20 -7.92 10.34
C GLN A 59 22.48 -8.50 8.95
N HIS A 60 21.84 -7.99 7.90
CA HIS A 60 21.99 -8.51 6.55
C HIS A 60 23.38 -8.18 5.97
N PRO A 61 24.11 -9.17 5.40
CA PRO A 61 25.50 -8.99 4.95
C PRO A 61 25.71 -7.85 3.96
N VAL A 62 24.71 -7.58 3.10
CA VAL A 62 24.78 -6.54 2.06
C VAL A 62 24.13 -5.22 2.50
N PHE A 63 23.06 -5.26 3.30
CA PHE A 63 22.30 -4.04 3.61
C PHE A 63 22.93 -3.21 4.72
N LYS A 64 23.84 -3.81 5.49
CA LYS A 64 24.68 -3.10 6.47
C LYS A 64 25.72 -2.18 5.84
N LEU A 65 26.01 -2.35 4.55
CA LEU A 65 26.96 -1.51 3.82
C LEU A 65 26.35 -0.12 3.59
N PRO A 66 27.16 0.95 3.67
CA PRO A 66 26.72 2.29 3.28
C PRO A 66 26.30 2.27 1.80
N ASP A 67 25.29 3.08 1.46
CA ASP A 67 24.75 3.23 0.11
C ASP A 67 24.19 1.96 -0.54
N SER A 68 23.95 0.91 0.26
CA SER A 68 23.39 -0.34 -0.23
C SER A 68 21.99 -0.15 -0.82
N LEU A 69 21.83 -0.55 -2.08
CA LEU A 69 20.57 -0.51 -2.82
C LEU A 69 19.63 -1.60 -2.31
N LYS A 70 18.41 -1.19 -1.99
CA LYS A 70 17.34 -2.02 -1.45
C LYS A 70 16.21 -2.07 -2.46
N ILE A 71 16.03 -3.22 -3.10
CA ILE A 71 15.05 -3.38 -4.19
C ILE A 71 13.79 -4.01 -3.63
N ILE A 72 12.62 -3.51 -4.01
CA ILE A 72 11.34 -4.17 -3.71
C ILE A 72 10.73 -4.67 -5.01
N LEU A 73 10.37 -5.95 -5.03
CA LEU A 73 9.75 -6.61 -6.17
C LEU A 73 8.25 -6.77 -5.92
N PHE A 74 7.45 -6.57 -6.96
CA PHE A 74 6.01 -6.74 -6.92
C PHE A 74 5.54 -7.60 -8.06
N TYR A 75 4.55 -8.45 -7.79
CA TYR A 75 3.90 -9.28 -8.78
C TYR A 75 2.39 -9.22 -8.61
N ASP A 76 1.69 -9.01 -9.71
CA ASP A 76 0.23 -9.04 -9.78
C ASP A 76 -0.23 -9.32 -11.23
N ASP A 77 -1.43 -9.86 -11.37
CA ASP A 77 -2.05 -10.17 -12.65
C ASP A 77 -3.05 -9.09 -13.08
N ILE A 78 -2.87 -8.57 -14.29
CA ILE A 78 -3.84 -7.65 -14.90
C ILE A 78 -4.72 -8.35 -15.93
N GLY A 79 -6.03 -8.10 -15.85
CA GLY A 79 -6.94 -8.34 -16.96
C GLY A 79 -6.87 -7.20 -17.97
N ILE A 80 -6.57 -7.52 -19.23
CA ILE A 80 -6.73 -6.61 -20.36
C ILE A 80 -7.99 -7.02 -21.13
N ASP A 81 -8.94 -6.10 -21.18
CA ASP A 81 -10.19 -6.28 -21.90
C ASP A 81 -9.96 -6.30 -23.40
N ASN A 82 -10.58 -7.27 -24.07
CA ASN A 82 -10.65 -7.31 -25.52
C ASN A 82 -11.95 -6.62 -25.98
N PRO A 83 -11.90 -5.41 -26.56
CA PRO A 83 -13.11 -4.69 -26.96
C PRO A 83 -13.89 -5.39 -28.09
N LEU A 84 -13.30 -6.37 -28.78
CA LEU A 84 -13.91 -7.07 -29.92
C LEU A 84 -14.31 -8.52 -29.60
N GLY A 85 -14.11 -9.00 -28.38
CA GLY A 85 -14.42 -10.39 -28.02
C GLY A 85 -14.72 -10.58 -26.53
N THR A 86 -15.36 -11.69 -26.19
CA THR A 86 -15.78 -11.99 -24.80
C THR A 86 -14.64 -12.44 -23.88
N ARG A 87 -13.42 -12.60 -24.40
CA ARG A 87 -12.26 -13.14 -23.66
C ARG A 87 -11.32 -12.02 -23.23
N THR A 88 -11.17 -11.85 -21.92
CA THR A 88 -10.10 -11.03 -21.32
C THR A 88 -8.79 -11.82 -21.33
N LYS A 89 -7.68 -11.15 -21.66
CA LYS A 89 -6.34 -11.75 -21.51
C LYS A 89 -5.76 -11.32 -20.17
N SER A 90 -5.36 -12.29 -19.35
CA SER A 90 -4.65 -12.04 -18.11
C SER A 90 -3.14 -12.07 -18.35
N VAL A 91 -2.47 -11.01 -17.93
CA VAL A 91 -1.02 -10.81 -18.07
C VAL A 91 -0.43 -10.66 -16.67
N GLY A 92 0.54 -11.50 -16.33
CA GLY A 92 1.33 -11.36 -15.11
C GLY A 92 2.34 -10.23 -15.30
N MET A 93 2.33 -9.30 -14.36
CA MET A 93 3.13 -8.08 -14.38
C MET A 93 4.09 -8.11 -13.19
N PHE A 94 5.37 -7.90 -13.48
CA PHE A 94 6.41 -7.75 -12.47
C PHE A 94 6.86 -6.30 -12.45
N TYR A 95 6.84 -5.67 -11.28
CA TYR A 95 7.37 -4.33 -11.08
C TYR A 95 8.48 -4.32 -10.05
N TRP A 96 9.30 -3.28 -10.10
CA TRP A 96 10.26 -2.99 -9.05
C TRP A 96 10.25 -1.51 -8.68
N THR A 97 10.69 -1.22 -7.46
CA THR A 97 11.00 0.14 -7.00
C THR A 97 12.24 0.12 -6.11
N LEU A 98 12.91 1.26 -6.02
CA LEU A 98 14.08 1.44 -5.17
C LEU A 98 13.63 1.92 -3.79
N ALA A 99 13.77 1.09 -2.76
CA ALA A 99 13.31 1.39 -1.40
C ALA A 99 14.06 2.59 -0.78
N ASN A 100 15.29 2.86 -1.24
CA ASN A 100 16.11 3.97 -0.77
C ASN A 100 15.50 5.35 -1.06
N LEU A 101 14.58 5.46 -2.03
CA LEU A 101 13.95 6.73 -2.34
C LEU A 101 12.99 7.18 -1.22
N PRO A 102 12.88 8.49 -0.95
CA PRO A 102 11.91 9.02 0.00
C PRO A 102 10.50 8.55 -0.29
N ARG A 103 9.73 8.29 0.77
CA ARG A 103 8.41 7.64 0.66
C ARG A 103 7.43 8.37 -0.27
N PHE A 104 7.36 9.70 -0.18
CA PHE A 104 6.47 10.52 -1.01
C PHE A 104 6.83 10.47 -2.50
N VAL A 105 8.09 10.17 -2.81
CA VAL A 105 8.57 9.91 -4.17
C VAL A 105 8.21 8.49 -4.59
N ARG A 106 8.48 7.47 -3.75
CA ARG A 106 8.12 6.06 -4.04
C ARG A 106 6.63 5.84 -4.26
N SER A 107 5.77 6.67 -3.65
CA SER A 107 4.33 6.63 -3.88
C SER A 107 3.86 7.22 -5.22
N GLN A 108 4.78 7.64 -6.10
CA GLN A 108 4.44 8.06 -7.45
C GLN A 108 4.54 6.90 -8.46
N ASP A 109 3.66 6.91 -9.45
CA ASP A 109 3.60 5.90 -10.51
C ASP A 109 4.87 5.87 -11.39
N ARG A 110 5.56 7.01 -11.51
CA ARG A 110 6.84 7.14 -12.22
C ARG A 110 8.01 6.44 -11.52
N CYS A 111 7.90 6.16 -10.22
CA CYS A 111 8.90 5.42 -9.45
C CYS A 111 8.58 3.93 -9.32
N VAL A 112 7.58 3.45 -10.07
CA VAL A 112 7.26 2.04 -10.26
C VAL A 112 7.67 1.63 -11.68
N PHE A 113 8.68 0.78 -11.77
CA PHE A 113 9.27 0.36 -13.03
C PHE A 113 8.82 -1.05 -13.41
N LEU A 114 8.47 -1.26 -14.67
CA LEU A 114 8.18 -2.58 -15.19
C LEU A 114 9.47 -3.39 -15.28
N LEU A 115 9.48 -4.57 -14.67
CA LEU A 115 10.57 -5.55 -14.76
C LEU A 115 10.31 -6.55 -15.88
N ALA A 116 9.11 -7.15 -15.88
CA ALA A 116 8.73 -8.15 -16.87
C ALA A 116 7.21 -8.24 -17.01
N CYS A 117 6.74 -8.75 -18.16
CA CYS A 117 5.35 -9.10 -18.37
C CYS A 117 5.19 -10.31 -19.29
N ILE A 118 4.19 -11.14 -18.98
CA ILE A 118 3.95 -12.41 -19.66
C ILE A 118 2.48 -12.80 -19.56
N GLU A 119 1.92 -13.41 -20.61
CA GLU A 119 0.55 -13.96 -20.51
C GLU A 119 0.49 -15.04 -19.42
N LYS A 120 -0.50 -14.97 -18.52
CA LYS A 120 -0.64 -15.86 -17.35
C LYS A 120 -0.61 -17.35 -17.71
N GLN A 121 -1.14 -17.72 -18.87
CA GLN A 121 -1.11 -19.10 -19.37
C GLN A 121 0.32 -19.59 -19.65
N HIS A 122 1.20 -18.72 -20.18
CA HIS A 122 2.59 -19.05 -20.46
C HIS A 122 3.38 -19.07 -19.14
N LEU A 123 3.10 -18.14 -18.22
CA LEU A 123 3.74 -18.13 -16.90
C LEU A 123 3.48 -19.44 -16.13
N LYS A 124 2.26 -19.99 -16.21
CA LYS A 124 1.94 -21.31 -15.65
C LYS A 124 2.70 -22.46 -16.29
N GLN A 125 3.04 -22.35 -17.58
CA GLN A 125 3.73 -23.40 -18.34
C GLN A 125 5.25 -23.38 -18.13
N TYR A 126 5.85 -22.19 -18.12
CA TYR A 126 7.30 -22.01 -18.09
C TYR A 126 7.85 -21.66 -16.70
N GLY A 127 6.98 -21.22 -15.79
CA GLY A 127 7.35 -20.83 -14.43
C GLY A 127 7.98 -19.44 -14.34
N PHE A 128 8.17 -18.99 -13.09
CA PHE A 128 8.71 -17.67 -12.76
C PHE A 128 10.22 -17.58 -13.01
N THR A 129 10.95 -18.68 -12.87
CA THR A 129 12.42 -18.71 -12.96
C THR A 129 12.93 -18.17 -14.30
N ILE A 130 12.32 -18.57 -15.41
CA ILE A 130 12.73 -18.13 -16.76
C ILE A 130 12.42 -16.65 -16.97
N VAL A 131 11.30 -16.16 -16.42
CA VAL A 131 10.86 -14.76 -16.60
C VAL A 131 11.73 -13.79 -15.80
N LEU A 132 12.28 -14.23 -14.67
CA LEU A 132 13.07 -13.43 -13.74
C LEU A 132 14.57 -13.70 -13.81
N ASP A 133 15.05 -14.42 -14.83
CA ASP A 133 16.45 -14.83 -14.90
C ASP A 133 17.41 -13.63 -14.98
N ASP A 134 17.12 -12.65 -15.86
CA ASP A 134 17.83 -11.36 -15.95
C ASP A 134 17.91 -10.64 -14.60
N PHE A 135 16.80 -10.63 -13.87
CA PHE A 135 16.72 -10.04 -12.53
C PHE A 135 17.61 -10.79 -11.53
N PHE A 136 17.56 -12.13 -11.51
CA PHE A 136 18.38 -12.93 -10.60
C PHE A 136 19.87 -12.77 -10.86
N CYS A 137 20.31 -12.83 -12.13
CA CYS A 137 21.71 -12.61 -12.49
C CYS A 137 22.19 -11.22 -12.08
N THR A 138 21.36 -10.19 -12.30
CA THR A 138 21.71 -8.82 -11.89
C THR A 138 21.76 -8.66 -10.36
N ILE A 139 20.85 -9.30 -9.61
CA ILE A 139 20.90 -9.28 -8.14
C ILE A 139 22.17 -9.98 -7.62
N GLU A 140 22.54 -11.12 -8.20
CA GLU A 140 23.76 -11.82 -7.85
C GLU A 140 25.00 -10.95 -8.09
N GLU A 141 25.10 -10.30 -9.25
CA GLU A 141 26.16 -9.34 -9.56
C GLU A 141 26.18 -8.18 -8.55
N LEU A 142 25.00 -7.61 -8.24
CA LEU A 142 24.83 -6.50 -7.31
C LEU A 142 25.23 -6.86 -5.87
N GLN A 143 25.04 -8.11 -5.45
CA GLN A 143 25.46 -8.60 -4.13
C GLN A 143 26.97 -8.87 -4.05
N THR A 144 27.53 -9.48 -5.09
CA THR A 144 28.92 -10.00 -5.09
C THR A 144 29.92 -8.90 -5.44
N HIS A 145 29.89 -8.43 -6.69
CA HIS A 145 30.83 -7.47 -7.27
C HIS A 145 30.36 -6.03 -7.07
N GLY A 146 29.04 -5.80 -7.13
CA GLY A 146 28.43 -4.48 -7.23
C GLY A 146 28.37 -3.99 -8.69
N ILE A 147 27.54 -2.98 -8.93
CA ILE A 147 27.33 -2.41 -10.27
C ILE A 147 28.06 -1.05 -10.37
N PRO A 148 28.99 -0.89 -11.31
CA PRO A 148 29.68 0.39 -11.54
C PRO A 148 28.77 1.40 -12.24
N VAL A 149 28.70 2.62 -11.72
CA VAL A 149 27.94 3.74 -12.29
C VAL A 149 28.78 5.01 -12.22
N THR A 150 28.98 5.66 -13.37
CA THR A 150 29.64 6.98 -13.42
C THR A 150 28.60 8.08 -13.21
N ILE A 151 28.76 8.86 -12.14
CA ILE A 151 27.90 10.00 -11.77
C ILE A 151 28.82 11.20 -11.59
N ASN A 152 28.53 12.33 -12.27
CA ASN A 152 29.36 13.54 -12.22
C ASN A 152 30.85 13.24 -12.41
N GLU A 153 31.17 12.42 -13.43
CA GLU A 153 32.53 11.98 -13.79
C GLU A 153 33.24 11.10 -12.74
N LYS A 154 32.58 10.75 -11.64
CA LYS A 154 33.12 9.84 -10.61
C LYS A 154 32.51 8.45 -10.73
N LEU A 155 33.36 7.43 -10.62
CA LEU A 155 32.94 6.03 -10.61
C LEU A 155 32.46 5.64 -9.21
N HIS A 156 31.19 5.22 -9.10
CA HIS A 156 30.60 4.68 -7.89
C HIS A 156 30.30 3.19 -8.10
N ILE A 157 30.60 2.34 -7.12
CA ILE A 157 30.25 0.92 -7.15
C ILE A 157 29.13 0.69 -6.16
N PHE A 158 27.92 0.46 -6.68
CA PHE A 158 26.75 0.22 -5.84
C PHE A 158 26.60 -1.27 -5.54
N LYS A 159 26.48 -1.62 -4.26
CA LYS A 159 26.07 -2.95 -3.82
C LYS A 159 24.62 -2.95 -3.37
N GLY A 160 23.97 -4.10 -3.33
CA GLY A 160 22.56 -4.17 -2.99
C GLY A 160 21.96 -5.55 -3.16
N SER A 161 20.67 -5.67 -2.85
CA SER A 161 19.94 -6.92 -2.94
C SER A 161 18.42 -6.68 -2.97
N LEU A 162 17.66 -7.74 -3.26
CA LEU A 162 16.22 -7.79 -3.03
C LEU A 162 15.94 -7.71 -1.52
N LEU A 163 15.25 -6.65 -1.11
CA LEU A 163 14.83 -6.42 0.27
C LEU A 163 13.54 -7.18 0.58
N LEU A 164 12.53 -7.01 -0.26
CA LEU A 164 11.17 -7.46 0.01
C LEU A 164 10.42 -7.80 -1.29
N ILE A 165 9.53 -8.79 -1.25
CA ILE A 165 8.55 -9.06 -2.30
C ILE A 165 7.15 -8.72 -1.76
N CYS A 166 6.31 -8.02 -2.51
CA CYS A 166 4.90 -7.82 -2.14
C CYS A 166 3.95 -8.14 -3.29
N GLY A 167 2.68 -8.39 -2.94
CA GLY A 167 1.62 -8.79 -3.86
C GLY A 167 0.44 -9.35 -3.07
N ASP A 168 -0.62 -9.77 -3.77
CA ASP A 168 -1.67 -10.54 -3.12
C ASP A 168 -1.11 -11.89 -2.64
N ILE A 169 -1.63 -12.37 -1.51
CA ILE A 169 -1.11 -13.55 -0.84
C ILE A 169 -1.21 -14.81 -1.68
N LEU A 170 -2.23 -14.88 -2.56
CA LEU A 170 -2.40 -16.00 -3.49
C LEU A 170 -1.31 -15.99 -4.56
N ASP A 171 -1.05 -14.82 -5.13
CA ASP A 171 -0.05 -14.64 -6.17
C ASP A 171 1.37 -14.83 -5.63
N LEU A 172 1.65 -14.33 -4.42
CA LEU A 172 2.89 -14.60 -3.70
C LEU A 172 3.05 -16.09 -3.37
N SER A 173 1.97 -16.77 -2.95
CA SER A 173 2.01 -18.22 -2.73
C SER A 173 2.39 -18.95 -4.03
N GLN A 174 1.81 -18.56 -5.17
CA GLN A 174 2.14 -19.13 -6.46
C GLN A 174 3.61 -18.90 -6.83
N MET A 175 4.07 -17.67 -6.64
CA MET A 175 5.43 -17.21 -6.94
C MET A 175 6.49 -17.93 -6.10
N HIS A 176 6.16 -18.28 -4.84
CA HIS A 176 7.02 -19.09 -3.97
C HIS A 176 6.84 -20.61 -4.12
N GLY A 177 6.03 -21.07 -5.08
CA GLY A 177 5.85 -22.50 -5.33
C GLY A 177 4.97 -23.21 -4.30
N PHE A 178 4.05 -22.51 -3.64
CA PHE A 178 3.07 -23.07 -2.70
C PHE A 178 1.72 -23.33 -3.37
N LYS A 179 0.93 -24.24 -2.80
CA LYS A 179 -0.44 -24.50 -3.25
C LYS A 179 -1.35 -23.32 -2.94
N CYS A 180 -1.86 -22.68 -3.99
CA CYS A 180 -2.83 -21.59 -3.89
C CYS A 180 -4.23 -22.15 -3.61
N ALA A 181 -4.67 -22.19 -2.35
CA ALA A 181 -6.06 -22.52 -2.03
C ALA A 181 -6.49 -22.14 -0.61
N PHE A 182 -7.63 -21.47 -0.51
CA PHE A 182 -8.39 -21.28 0.74
C PHE A 182 -9.48 -22.37 0.93
N ARG A 183 -9.13 -23.66 0.71
CA ARG A 183 -10.08 -24.80 0.83
C ARG A 183 -9.76 -25.68 2.04
N LEU A 184 -10.80 -26.24 2.65
CA LEU A 184 -10.75 -27.08 3.86
C LEU A 184 -9.65 -28.15 3.78
N GLY A 185 -8.93 -28.34 4.89
CA GLY A 185 -7.82 -29.30 4.97
C GLY A 185 -6.54 -28.92 4.22
N ARG A 186 -6.39 -27.67 3.78
CA ARG A 186 -5.16 -27.14 3.15
C ARG A 186 -4.50 -26.08 4.03
N LYS A 187 -3.23 -25.81 3.74
CA LYS A 187 -2.43 -24.74 4.38
C LYS A 187 -2.59 -23.46 3.56
N PRO A 188 -3.36 -22.46 4.04
CA PRO A 188 -3.78 -21.32 3.25
C PRO A 188 -2.68 -20.27 3.06
N PHE A 189 -1.65 -20.30 3.91
CA PHE A 189 -0.56 -19.33 3.92
C PHE A 189 0.78 -20.04 3.87
N PHE A 190 1.74 -19.45 3.16
CA PHE A 190 3.10 -19.99 3.09
C PHE A 190 3.92 -19.66 4.35
N TYR A 191 3.59 -18.60 5.09
CA TYR A 191 4.27 -18.24 6.35
C TYR A 191 4.13 -19.30 7.44
N CYS A 192 2.96 -19.93 7.53
CA CYS A 192 2.62 -20.83 8.63
C CYS A 192 2.44 -22.28 8.17
N ASP A 193 2.77 -23.20 9.06
CA ASP A 193 2.54 -24.64 8.93
C ASP A 193 1.21 -25.04 9.59
N VAL A 194 0.13 -24.31 9.28
CA VAL A 194 -1.18 -24.45 9.94
C VAL A 194 -2.27 -24.71 8.91
N ASN A 195 -3.19 -25.62 9.23
CA ASN A 195 -4.34 -25.93 8.38
C ASN A 195 -5.46 -24.90 8.54
N GLN A 196 -6.27 -24.72 7.50
CA GLN A 196 -7.32 -23.70 7.45
C GLN A 196 -8.31 -23.72 8.62
N ASP A 197 -8.61 -24.89 9.18
CA ASP A 197 -9.56 -25.01 10.31
C ASP A 197 -9.00 -24.39 11.59
N THR A 198 -7.69 -24.55 11.81
CA THR A 198 -7.00 -24.03 12.97
C THR A 198 -6.71 -22.54 12.84
N ILE A 199 -6.40 -22.02 11.63
CA ILE A 199 -6.03 -20.59 11.47
C ILE A 199 -7.11 -19.65 11.97
N ARG A 200 -8.39 -20.05 11.88
CA ARG A 200 -9.52 -19.21 12.28
C ARG A 200 -9.58 -19.03 13.78
N ARG A 201 -8.99 -19.92 14.57
CA ARG A 201 -9.04 -19.90 16.04
C ARG A 201 -7.80 -19.29 16.69
N ILE A 202 -6.77 -19.01 15.89
CA ILE A 202 -5.55 -18.37 16.36
C ILE A 202 -5.83 -16.89 16.61
N ASN A 203 -5.49 -16.42 17.81
CA ASN A 203 -5.66 -15.03 18.21
C ASN A 203 -4.33 -14.30 18.41
N LYS A 204 -3.24 -15.05 18.60
CA LYS A 204 -1.90 -14.50 18.88
C LYS A 204 -0.83 -15.08 17.96
N GLY A 205 0.19 -14.27 17.67
CA GLY A 205 1.36 -14.71 16.89
C GLY A 205 2.10 -15.87 17.55
N SER A 206 2.19 -15.89 18.88
CA SER A 206 2.84 -16.97 19.66
C SER A 206 2.19 -18.35 19.51
N GLU A 207 0.93 -18.40 19.09
CA GLU A 207 0.19 -19.64 18.83
C GLU A 207 0.47 -20.20 17.41
N CYS A 208 1.20 -19.43 16.58
CA CYS A 208 1.48 -19.80 15.20
C CYS A 208 2.70 -20.70 15.08
N HIS A 209 2.58 -21.76 14.29
CA HIS A 209 3.73 -22.55 13.85
C HIS A 209 4.29 -21.96 12.57
N LEU A 210 5.32 -21.12 12.68
CA LEU A 210 6.01 -20.53 11.53
C LEU A 210 6.85 -21.58 10.77
N ARG A 211 6.90 -21.45 9.44
CA ARG A 211 7.79 -22.26 8.61
C ARG A 211 9.23 -21.80 8.73
N LYS A 212 10.16 -22.74 8.58
CA LYS A 212 11.61 -22.48 8.54
C LYS A 212 12.18 -22.89 7.19
N LEU A 213 13.16 -22.15 6.67
CA LEU A 213 13.82 -22.43 5.40
C LEU A 213 14.40 -23.84 5.33
N GLU A 214 15.11 -24.28 6.36
CA GLU A 214 15.73 -25.62 6.41
C GLU A 214 14.70 -26.75 6.22
N LYS A 215 13.56 -26.65 6.90
CA LYS A 215 12.46 -27.63 6.78
C LYS A 215 11.81 -27.53 5.41
N TYR A 216 11.67 -26.31 4.88
CA TYR A 216 11.13 -26.08 3.54
C TYR A 216 12.01 -26.71 2.46
N ASP A 217 13.33 -26.48 2.50
CA ASP A 217 14.29 -27.02 1.54
C ASP A 217 14.29 -28.55 1.59
N LYS A 218 14.29 -29.16 2.79
CA LYS A 218 14.13 -30.62 2.97
C LYS A 218 12.82 -31.16 2.38
N ASN A 219 11.71 -30.46 2.59
CA ASN A 219 10.41 -30.86 2.04
C ASN A 219 10.38 -30.77 0.52
N CYS A 220 11.03 -29.76 -0.07
CA CYS A 220 11.14 -29.62 -1.53
C CYS A 220 11.96 -30.78 -2.11
N MET A 221 13.13 -31.07 -1.53
CA MET A 221 13.95 -32.23 -1.93
C MET A 221 13.15 -33.53 -1.86
N ALA A 222 12.42 -33.77 -0.77
CA ALA A 222 11.58 -34.96 -0.63
C ALA A 222 10.47 -35.05 -1.70
N ILE A 223 9.92 -33.91 -2.14
CA ILE A 223 8.94 -33.85 -3.23
C ILE A 223 9.60 -34.16 -4.58
N ASP A 224 10.81 -33.61 -4.82
CA ASP A 224 11.51 -33.74 -6.09
C ASP A 224 12.05 -35.16 -6.32
N PHE A 225 12.47 -35.86 -5.26
CA PHE A 225 12.92 -37.26 -5.33
C PHE A 225 11.78 -38.29 -5.28
N ALA A 226 10.54 -37.88 -5.02
CA ALA A 226 9.40 -38.79 -4.92
C ALA A 226 8.86 -39.22 -6.29
N ASN A 227 8.38 -40.47 -6.40
CA ASN A 227 7.60 -40.91 -7.55
C ASN A 227 6.26 -40.15 -7.64
N GLU A 228 5.59 -40.18 -8.80
CA GLU A 228 4.38 -39.38 -9.06
C GLU A 228 3.26 -39.52 -8.01
N ARG A 229 3.00 -40.74 -7.51
CA ARG A 229 1.95 -40.95 -6.49
C ARG A 229 2.35 -40.31 -5.16
N GLU A 230 3.59 -40.53 -4.75
CA GLU A 230 4.11 -40.01 -3.49
C GLU A 230 4.31 -38.49 -3.54
N LYS A 231 4.74 -37.96 -4.68
CA LYS A 231 4.85 -36.53 -4.97
C LYS A 231 3.53 -35.82 -4.74
N ALA A 232 2.42 -36.31 -5.33
CA ALA A 232 1.11 -35.72 -5.13
C ALA A 232 0.68 -35.70 -3.64
N ARG A 233 1.00 -36.77 -2.91
CA ARG A 233 0.73 -36.91 -1.47
C ARG A 233 1.56 -35.91 -0.65
N LEU A 234 2.87 -35.83 -0.87
CA LEU A 234 3.80 -34.93 -0.19
C LEU A 234 3.48 -33.46 -0.49
N GLN A 235 3.21 -33.12 -1.75
CA GLN A 235 2.78 -31.78 -2.14
C GLN A 235 1.48 -31.37 -1.44
N LYS A 236 0.53 -32.31 -1.25
CA LYS A 236 -0.69 -32.05 -0.47
C LYS A 236 -0.37 -31.88 1.02
N LYS A 237 0.46 -32.76 1.60
CA LYS A 237 0.86 -32.73 3.01
C LYS A 237 1.58 -31.43 3.38
N TYR A 238 2.54 -31.00 2.57
CA TYR A 238 3.36 -29.82 2.86
C TYR A 238 2.75 -28.53 2.30
N GLY A 239 1.78 -28.62 1.38
CA GLY A 239 1.23 -27.45 0.70
C GLY A 239 2.25 -26.79 -0.24
N ILE A 240 3.28 -27.52 -0.67
CA ILE A 240 4.35 -27.06 -1.56
C ILE A 240 4.15 -27.75 -2.91
N ILE A 241 4.34 -27.02 -4.00
CA ILE A 241 4.33 -27.52 -5.38
C ILE A 241 5.77 -27.69 -5.86
N SER A 242 6.60 -26.67 -5.65
CA SER A 242 7.98 -26.61 -6.12
C SER A 242 8.83 -25.72 -5.23
N LEU A 243 10.16 -25.80 -5.40
CA LEU A 243 11.10 -24.85 -4.82
C LEU A 243 10.82 -23.43 -5.34
N SER A 244 10.95 -22.43 -4.46
CA SER A 244 10.79 -21.03 -4.83
C SER A 244 11.97 -20.57 -5.70
N PRO A 245 11.72 -19.86 -6.81
CA PRO A 245 12.78 -19.27 -7.65
C PRO A 245 13.72 -18.34 -6.86
N PHE A 246 13.21 -17.70 -5.80
CA PHE A 246 13.95 -16.75 -4.97
C PHE A 246 15.00 -17.40 -4.07
N ARG A 247 15.03 -18.73 -3.96
CA ARG A 247 16.14 -19.43 -3.30
C ARG A 247 17.47 -19.29 -4.05
N LYS A 248 17.45 -18.83 -5.31
CA LYS A 248 18.66 -18.41 -6.05
C LYS A 248 19.35 -17.18 -5.45
N ILE A 249 18.62 -16.33 -4.71
CA ILE A 249 19.18 -15.10 -4.14
C ILE A 249 19.81 -15.43 -2.79
N ASN A 250 21.11 -15.17 -2.65
CA ASN A 250 21.83 -15.40 -1.40
C ASN A 250 21.27 -14.51 -0.28
N ASN A 251 21.16 -15.08 0.92
CA ASN A 251 20.64 -14.41 2.12
C ASN A 251 19.19 -13.91 1.99
N PHE A 252 18.41 -14.43 1.03
CA PHE A 252 16.98 -14.12 0.92
C PHE A 252 16.12 -15.19 1.61
N ASP A 253 15.37 -14.77 2.63
CA ASP A 253 14.41 -15.60 3.34
C ASP A 253 12.99 -15.37 2.83
N ILE A 254 12.44 -16.35 2.10
CA ILE A 254 11.10 -16.23 1.50
C ILE A 254 9.97 -16.08 2.53
N PHE A 255 10.15 -16.50 3.79
CA PHE A 255 9.13 -16.36 4.82
C PHE A 255 9.21 -15.00 5.51
N HIS A 256 10.43 -14.49 5.72
CA HIS A 256 10.62 -13.22 6.39
C HIS A 256 10.64 -12.02 5.43
N GLN A 257 11.10 -12.18 4.19
CA GLN A 257 11.25 -11.09 3.20
C GLN A 257 10.13 -11.10 2.14
N THR A 258 8.98 -11.62 2.52
CA THR A 258 7.74 -11.43 1.76
C THR A 258 6.78 -10.60 2.62
N GLY A 259 6.36 -9.46 2.08
CA GLY A 259 5.54 -8.49 2.76
C GLY A 259 4.06 -8.88 2.76
N ILE A 260 3.39 -8.64 3.88
CA ILE A 260 1.93 -8.75 3.92
C ILE A 260 1.33 -7.48 3.33
N ASP A 261 0.59 -7.61 2.24
CA ASP A 261 -0.10 -6.48 1.65
C ASP A 261 -1.35 -6.09 2.46
N ILE A 262 -1.26 -4.95 3.15
CA ILE A 262 -2.35 -4.39 3.92
C ILE A 262 -3.56 -3.98 3.08
N MET A 263 -3.38 -3.65 1.80
CA MET A 263 -4.49 -3.29 0.93
C MET A 263 -5.41 -4.51 0.73
N HIS A 264 -4.85 -5.61 0.23
CA HIS A 264 -5.61 -6.84 0.03
C HIS A 264 -6.04 -7.50 1.35
N ALA A 265 -5.18 -7.53 2.38
CA ALA A 265 -5.47 -8.21 3.64
C ALA A 265 -6.54 -7.45 4.45
N LEU A 266 -6.30 -6.16 4.70
CA LEU A 266 -7.10 -5.34 5.59
C LEU A 266 -8.27 -4.70 4.83
N LEU A 267 -7.98 -3.82 3.87
CA LEU A 267 -9.00 -2.97 3.25
C LEU A 267 -9.95 -3.73 2.33
N GLU A 268 -9.44 -4.61 1.47
CA GLU A 268 -10.26 -5.42 0.56
C GLU A 268 -10.72 -6.75 1.17
N GLY A 269 -10.26 -7.06 2.38
CA GLY A 269 -10.56 -8.30 3.09
C GLY A 269 -11.38 -8.04 4.34
N ILE A 270 -10.65 -7.84 5.44
CA ILE A 270 -11.19 -7.78 6.80
C ILE A 270 -12.17 -6.61 6.96
N CYS A 271 -11.80 -5.40 6.51
CA CYS A 271 -12.65 -4.21 6.58
C CYS A 271 -13.96 -4.37 5.83
N GLN A 272 -13.93 -4.99 4.64
CA GLN A 272 -15.16 -5.29 3.90
C GLN A 272 -16.06 -6.24 4.67
N ARG A 273 -15.49 -7.28 5.30
CA ARG A 273 -16.24 -8.24 6.10
C ARG A 273 -16.85 -7.59 7.35
N GLU A 274 -16.05 -6.83 8.09
CA GLU A 274 -16.46 -6.10 9.29
C GLU A 274 -17.65 -5.19 9.01
N LEU A 275 -17.50 -4.27 8.05
CA LEU A 275 -18.52 -3.27 7.77
C LEU A 275 -19.81 -3.92 7.26
N LYS A 276 -19.71 -4.97 6.43
CA LYS A 276 -20.89 -5.73 6.00
C LYS A 276 -21.65 -6.35 7.17
N LEU A 277 -20.94 -6.97 8.12
CA LEU A 277 -21.55 -7.62 9.28
C LEU A 277 -22.16 -6.61 10.25
N LEU A 278 -21.48 -5.48 10.49
CA LEU A 278 -22.01 -4.38 11.29
C LEU A 278 -23.32 -3.83 10.70
N LEU A 279 -23.35 -3.53 9.41
CA LEU A 279 -24.54 -3.00 8.74
C LEU A 279 -25.70 -4.01 8.76
N LYS A 280 -25.41 -5.31 8.58
CA LYS A 280 -26.42 -6.38 8.72
C LYS A 280 -26.97 -6.46 10.15
N HIS A 281 -26.12 -6.30 11.16
CA HIS A 281 -26.55 -6.27 12.56
C HIS A 281 -27.48 -5.08 12.85
N ILE A 282 -27.12 -3.87 12.40
CA ILE A 282 -27.96 -2.66 12.53
C ILE A 282 -29.34 -2.86 11.90
N GLN A 283 -29.39 -3.49 10.74
CA GLN A 283 -30.65 -3.84 10.08
C GLN A 283 -31.47 -4.86 10.88
N GLN A 284 -30.84 -5.93 11.39
CA GLN A 284 -31.50 -6.98 12.16
C GLN A 284 -32.10 -6.45 13.46
N GLN A 285 -31.40 -5.53 14.13
CA GLN A 285 -31.90 -4.83 15.32
C GLN A 285 -32.96 -3.76 15.01
N LYS A 286 -33.30 -3.56 13.72
CA LYS A 286 -34.27 -2.57 13.24
C LYS A 286 -33.91 -1.12 13.58
N PHE A 287 -32.63 -0.82 13.82
CA PHE A 287 -32.17 0.56 14.07
C PHE A 287 -32.20 1.41 12.80
N ALA A 288 -31.87 0.82 11.65
CA ALA A 288 -32.03 1.44 10.33
C ALA A 288 -32.14 0.37 9.24
N ASN A 289 -32.86 0.68 8.16
CA ASN A 289 -32.89 -0.18 6.98
C ASN A 289 -31.70 0.10 6.04
N LEU A 290 -31.39 -0.85 5.14
CA LEU A 290 -30.24 -0.76 4.24
C LEU A 290 -30.32 0.40 3.24
N SER A 291 -31.53 0.78 2.79
CA SER A 291 -31.72 1.90 1.87
C SER A 291 -31.39 3.24 2.55
N SER A 292 -31.83 3.43 3.79
CA SER A 292 -31.46 4.57 4.63
C SER A 292 -29.95 4.62 4.85
N LEU A 293 -29.33 3.50 5.27
CA LEU A 293 -27.88 3.41 5.46
C LEU A 293 -27.10 3.76 4.19
N THR A 294 -27.53 3.23 3.05
CA THR A 294 -26.89 3.52 1.75
C THR A 294 -27.03 5.00 1.39
N SER A 295 -28.21 5.59 1.61
CA SER A 295 -28.47 7.01 1.35
C SER A 295 -27.60 7.92 2.21
N MET A 296 -27.53 7.64 3.52
CA MET A 296 -26.69 8.40 4.46
C MET A 296 -25.21 8.35 4.07
N ILE A 297 -24.71 7.17 3.70
CA ILE A 297 -23.32 6.99 3.28
C ILE A 297 -23.03 7.72 1.97
N ARG A 298 -23.89 7.59 0.95
CA ARG A 298 -23.66 8.21 -0.37
C ARG A 298 -23.74 9.72 -0.36
N ASN A 299 -24.68 10.27 0.43
CA ASN A 299 -24.93 11.71 0.47
C ASN A 299 -23.99 12.45 1.44
N PHE A 300 -23.12 11.73 2.15
CA PHE A 300 -22.14 12.34 3.03
C PHE A 300 -21.11 13.16 2.23
N GLN A 301 -20.70 14.30 2.79
CA GLN A 301 -19.74 15.19 2.14
C GLN A 301 -18.29 14.78 2.48
N TYR A 302 -17.68 13.94 1.65
CA TYR A 302 -16.29 13.47 1.79
C TYR A 302 -15.26 14.56 1.46
N GLY A 303 -14.05 14.48 2.03
CA GLY A 303 -12.94 15.42 1.79
C GLY A 303 -12.32 15.28 0.41
N CYS A 304 -11.55 16.30 0.00
CA CYS A 304 -11.04 16.40 -1.38
C CYS A 304 -10.03 15.29 -1.74
N ASN A 305 -9.35 14.72 -0.74
CA ASN A 305 -8.39 13.63 -0.90
C ASN A 305 -9.00 12.24 -0.65
N GLU A 306 -10.28 12.16 -0.29
CA GLU A 306 -10.95 10.91 0.08
C GLU A 306 -12.06 10.59 -0.94
N PRO A 307 -12.00 9.44 -1.63
CA PRO A 307 -13.03 9.09 -2.57
C PRO A 307 -14.36 8.85 -1.86
N SER A 308 -15.42 9.45 -2.40
CA SER A 308 -16.79 9.08 -2.05
C SER A 308 -17.10 7.66 -2.55
N PRO A 309 -17.95 6.89 -1.86
CA PRO A 309 -18.41 5.60 -2.34
C PRO A 309 -19.06 5.70 -3.72
N SER A 310 -18.62 4.87 -4.66
CA SER A 310 -19.14 4.78 -6.02
C SER A 310 -20.56 4.21 -6.05
N ASP A 311 -21.21 4.33 -7.22
CA ASP A 311 -22.54 3.74 -7.48
C ASP A 311 -22.59 2.22 -7.28
N LYS A 312 -21.43 1.57 -7.31
CA LYS A 312 -21.29 0.12 -7.05
C LYS A 312 -21.47 -0.23 -5.57
N PHE A 313 -21.29 0.73 -4.66
CA PHE A 313 -21.58 0.54 -3.24
C PHE A 313 -23.08 0.37 -3.05
N ASN A 314 -23.56 -0.86 -2.91
CA ASN A 314 -24.96 -1.16 -2.63
C ASN A 314 -25.09 -2.16 -1.48
N LEU A 315 -25.97 -1.83 -0.54
CA LEU A 315 -26.39 -2.76 0.51
C LEU A 315 -27.68 -3.45 0.04
N SER A 316 -27.59 -4.68 -0.46
CA SER A 316 -28.77 -5.47 -0.81
C SER A 316 -29.13 -6.47 0.29
N SER A 317 -30.42 -6.66 0.50
CA SER A 317 -31.00 -7.66 1.42
C SER A 317 -30.80 -9.11 0.97
N GLU A 318 -30.63 -9.35 -0.33
CA GLU A 318 -30.37 -10.68 -0.86
C GLU A 318 -28.98 -11.15 -0.41
N ASP A 319 -28.92 -12.34 0.22
CA ASP A 319 -27.68 -13.07 0.59
C ASP A 319 -26.81 -13.48 -0.63
N ASN A 320 -27.05 -12.88 -1.80
CA ASN A 320 -26.09 -12.86 -2.89
C ASN A 320 -24.84 -12.13 -2.40
N GLU A 321 -23.80 -12.88 -2.03
CA GLU A 321 -22.49 -12.40 -1.57
C GLU A 321 -21.86 -11.32 -2.49
N ALA A 322 -22.39 -11.14 -3.70
CA ALA A 322 -21.87 -10.31 -4.77
C ALA A 322 -22.12 -8.79 -4.69
N LYS A 323 -22.94 -8.25 -3.77
CA LYS A 323 -23.42 -6.85 -3.87
C LYS A 323 -22.74 -5.79 -2.96
N PHE A 324 -22.10 -6.15 -1.84
CA PHE A 324 -21.29 -5.20 -1.06
C PHE A 324 -19.84 -5.21 -1.54
N ARG A 325 -19.42 -4.19 -2.29
CA ARG A 325 -18.02 -3.98 -2.69
C ARG A 325 -17.68 -2.50 -2.66
N ALA A 326 -16.61 -2.17 -1.95
CA ALA A 326 -15.93 -0.88 -2.01
C ALA A 326 -14.46 -1.17 -2.32
N SER A 327 -13.85 -0.35 -3.18
CA SER A 327 -12.41 -0.33 -3.39
C SER A 327 -11.67 -0.06 -2.09
N ALA A 328 -10.39 -0.41 -2.03
CA ALA A 328 -9.57 -0.18 -0.84
C ALA A 328 -9.58 1.29 -0.36
N SER A 329 -9.54 2.25 -1.29
CA SER A 329 -9.56 3.69 -0.97
C SER A 329 -10.94 4.19 -0.49
N GLU A 330 -12.03 3.67 -1.06
CA GLU A 330 -13.38 3.95 -0.55
C GLU A 330 -13.55 3.34 0.85
N MET A 331 -13.05 2.12 1.09
CA MET A 331 -13.12 1.47 2.39
C MET A 331 -12.40 2.25 3.48
N LEU A 332 -11.22 2.81 3.17
CA LEU A 332 -10.49 3.67 4.11
C LEU A 332 -11.28 4.94 4.43
N SER A 333 -11.94 5.52 3.43
CA SER A 333 -12.81 6.69 3.60
C SER A 333 -14.05 6.35 4.44
N LEU A 334 -14.66 5.18 4.21
CA LEU A 334 -15.78 4.68 5.01
C LEU A 334 -15.39 4.50 6.48
N PHE A 335 -14.26 3.84 6.78
CA PHE A 335 -13.78 3.68 8.16
C PHE A 335 -13.46 5.01 8.85
N LYS A 336 -13.07 6.04 8.08
CA LYS A 336 -12.89 7.40 8.59
C LYS A 336 -14.21 8.05 8.99
N TYR A 337 -15.23 7.94 8.13
CA TYR A 337 -16.45 8.76 8.22
C TYR A 337 -17.68 8.04 8.80
N ILE A 338 -17.72 6.70 8.87
CA ILE A 338 -18.84 5.95 9.46
C ILE A 338 -19.19 6.42 10.88
N PRO A 339 -18.24 6.63 11.82
CA PRO A 339 -18.57 7.17 13.14
C PRO A 339 -19.33 8.50 13.07
N PHE A 340 -18.94 9.38 12.15
CA PHE A 340 -19.60 10.68 11.95
C PHE A 340 -20.97 10.56 11.31
N ILE A 341 -21.08 9.75 10.26
CA ILE A 341 -22.35 9.51 9.54
C ILE A 341 -23.39 8.96 10.52
N PHE A 342 -23.00 7.98 11.35
CA PHE A 342 -23.89 7.37 12.33
C PHE A 342 -24.22 8.32 13.48
N HIS A 343 -23.28 9.19 13.87
CA HIS A 343 -23.54 10.15 14.94
C HIS A 343 -24.52 11.24 14.49
N GLN A 344 -24.37 11.77 13.27
CA GLN A 344 -25.30 12.75 12.70
C GLN A 344 -26.73 12.22 12.57
N SER A 345 -26.90 10.89 12.48
CA SER A 345 -28.20 10.23 12.40
C SER A 345 -28.65 9.60 13.73
N HIS A 346 -28.02 9.95 14.87
CA HIS A 346 -28.26 9.38 16.21
C HIS A 346 -28.09 7.84 16.32
N LEU A 347 -27.55 7.18 15.30
CA LEU A 347 -27.33 5.73 15.31
C LEU A 347 -26.26 5.33 16.31
N THR A 348 -25.26 6.17 16.55
CA THR A 348 -24.19 5.88 17.52
C THR A 348 -24.74 5.65 18.93
N GLU A 349 -25.82 6.33 19.33
CA GLU A 349 -26.46 6.15 20.65
C GLU A 349 -27.13 4.78 20.77
N LEU A 350 -27.69 4.27 19.67
CA LEU A 350 -28.36 2.97 19.61
C LEU A 350 -27.36 1.81 19.59
N ILE A 351 -26.22 1.99 18.93
CA ILE A 351 -25.25 0.90 18.71
C ILE A 351 -24.06 0.94 19.68
N SER A 352 -23.90 1.98 20.50
CA SER A 352 -22.70 2.13 21.34
C SER A 352 -22.48 1.00 22.33
N ALA A 353 -23.56 0.35 22.78
CA ALA A 353 -23.49 -0.82 23.67
C ALA A 353 -23.28 -2.14 22.91
N SER A 354 -23.34 -2.14 21.58
CA SER A 354 -23.21 -3.37 20.78
C SER A 354 -21.75 -3.82 20.67
N VAL A 355 -21.52 -5.11 20.84
CA VAL A 355 -20.18 -5.74 20.68
C VAL A 355 -19.65 -5.54 19.25
N GLY A 356 -20.55 -5.52 18.26
CA GLY A 356 -20.18 -5.25 16.87
C GLY A 356 -19.63 -3.83 16.65
N TRP A 357 -20.20 -2.82 17.32
CA TRP A 357 -19.63 -1.46 17.25
C TRP A 357 -18.24 -1.40 17.89
N HIS A 358 -18.05 -2.06 19.03
CA HIS A 358 -16.73 -2.15 19.66
C HIS A 358 -15.70 -2.86 18.76
N SER A 359 -16.08 -3.97 18.09
CA SER A 359 -15.24 -4.66 17.08
C SER A 359 -14.79 -3.69 15.98
N PHE A 360 -15.73 -2.90 15.45
CA PHE A 360 -15.45 -1.91 14.40
C PHE A 360 -14.45 -0.85 14.85
N LEU A 361 -14.59 -0.33 16.08
CA LEU A 361 -13.66 0.65 16.65
C LEU A 361 -12.26 0.06 16.85
N LEU A 362 -12.15 -1.17 17.36
CA LEU A 362 -10.87 -1.87 17.50
C LEU A 362 -10.18 -2.06 16.14
N LEU A 363 -10.92 -2.49 15.11
CA LEU A 363 -10.36 -2.62 13.76
C LEU A 363 -9.90 -1.27 13.21
N ARG A 364 -10.65 -0.19 13.49
CA ARG A 364 -10.26 1.16 13.10
C ARG A 364 -8.93 1.56 13.74
N GLU A 365 -8.68 1.23 15.00
CA GLU A 365 -7.37 1.48 15.63
C GLU A 365 -6.24 0.67 15.01
N ILE A 366 -6.48 -0.63 14.73
CA ILE A 366 -5.55 -1.50 14.02
C ILE A 366 -5.15 -0.88 12.67
N ILE A 367 -6.13 -0.37 11.90
CA ILE A 367 -5.88 0.31 10.62
C ILE A 367 -5.00 1.55 10.84
N SER A 368 -5.29 2.35 11.85
CA SER A 368 -4.55 3.59 12.12
C SER A 368 -3.09 3.34 12.45
N ILE A 369 -2.79 2.34 13.28
CA ILE A 369 -1.41 1.97 13.61
C ILE A 369 -0.71 1.34 12.40
N SER A 370 -1.41 0.47 11.65
CA SER A 370 -0.86 -0.20 10.46
C SER A 370 -0.49 0.77 9.34
N LEU A 371 -1.23 1.88 9.19
CA LEU A 371 -1.04 2.90 8.16
C LEU A 371 -0.27 4.15 8.63
N ALA A 372 0.11 4.19 9.92
CA ALA A 372 0.84 5.31 10.50
C ALA A 372 2.14 5.57 9.72
N SER A 373 2.46 6.85 9.51
CA SER A 373 3.74 7.24 8.91
C SER A 373 4.91 6.88 9.82
N GLU A 374 4.72 6.96 11.13
CA GLU A 374 5.78 6.79 12.10
C GLU A 374 5.33 5.87 13.22
N ILE A 375 6.10 4.83 13.46
CA ILE A 375 5.84 3.85 14.52
C ILE A 375 7.09 3.70 15.40
N ASP A 376 6.87 3.26 16.62
CA ASP A 376 7.90 2.87 17.57
C ASP A 376 7.57 1.49 18.15
N ILE A 377 8.40 0.99 19.05
CA ILE A 377 8.21 -0.34 19.66
C ILE A 377 6.87 -0.40 20.42
N THR A 378 6.53 0.65 21.18
CA THR A 378 5.27 0.71 21.94
C THR A 378 4.04 0.65 21.03
N SER A 379 4.13 1.25 19.83
CA SER A 379 3.07 1.17 18.82
C SER A 379 2.86 -0.25 18.32
N ILE A 380 3.94 -1.04 18.20
CA ILE A 380 3.89 -2.42 17.75
C ILE A 380 3.30 -3.33 18.84
N GLU A 381 3.75 -3.19 20.08
CA GLU A 381 3.20 -3.94 21.23
C GLU A 381 1.70 -3.67 21.40
N LYS A 382 1.29 -2.40 21.29
CA LYS A 382 -0.13 -2.01 21.29
C LYS A 382 -0.90 -2.65 20.14
N LEU A 383 -0.32 -2.72 18.94
CA LEU A 383 -0.98 -3.37 17.80
C LEU A 383 -1.23 -4.85 18.06
N GLU A 384 -0.27 -5.58 18.63
CA GLU A 384 -0.41 -7.01 18.93
C GLU A 384 -1.50 -7.27 19.98
N GLU A 385 -1.60 -6.43 21.00
CA GLU A 385 -2.70 -6.46 21.97
C GLU A 385 -4.05 -6.17 21.30
N LEU A 386 -4.12 -5.09 20.51
CA LEU A 386 -5.34 -4.69 19.79
C LEU A 386 -5.82 -5.78 18.83
N VAL A 387 -4.91 -6.43 18.10
CA VAL A 387 -5.23 -7.56 17.22
C VAL A 387 -5.85 -8.71 18.00
N THR A 388 -5.25 -9.08 19.14
CA THR A 388 -5.79 -10.14 19.99
C THR A 388 -7.20 -9.80 20.47
N ARG A 389 -7.39 -8.57 20.98
CA ARG A 389 -8.68 -8.07 21.47
C ARG A 389 -9.71 -8.04 20.35
N TYR A 390 -9.38 -7.46 19.20
CA TYR A 390 -10.24 -7.39 18.03
C TYR A 390 -10.71 -8.78 17.60
N LEU A 391 -9.81 -9.74 17.47
CA LEU A 391 -10.15 -11.10 17.04
C LEU A 391 -11.16 -11.74 18.02
N ILE A 392 -10.94 -11.64 19.32
CA ILE A 392 -11.87 -12.14 20.34
C ILE A 392 -13.22 -11.42 20.28
N THR A 393 -13.21 -10.09 20.21
CA THR A 393 -14.43 -9.27 20.12
C THR A 393 -15.23 -9.55 18.85
N PHE A 394 -14.55 -9.74 17.71
CA PHE A 394 -15.17 -10.10 16.44
C PHE A 394 -15.92 -11.44 16.55
N ASP A 395 -15.30 -12.43 17.20
CA ASP A 395 -15.93 -13.73 17.41
C ASP A 395 -17.14 -13.64 18.34
N ASN A 396 -17.06 -12.81 19.39
CA ASN A 396 -18.19 -12.56 20.27
C ASN A 396 -19.34 -11.83 19.56
N ALA A 397 -19.02 -10.91 18.65
CA ALA A 397 -20.02 -10.14 17.91
C ALA A 397 -20.71 -10.95 16.80
N TYR A 398 -19.95 -11.77 16.07
CA TYR A 398 -20.40 -12.36 14.81
C TYR A 398 -20.24 -13.89 14.73
N GLY A 399 -19.45 -14.49 15.62
CA GLY A 399 -19.09 -15.90 15.63
C GLY A 399 -17.84 -16.21 14.80
N TYR A 400 -16.96 -17.08 15.31
CA TYR A 400 -15.68 -17.45 14.68
C TYR A 400 -15.79 -17.98 13.25
N VAL A 401 -16.95 -18.53 12.87
CA VAL A 401 -17.23 -19.01 11.50
C VAL A 401 -17.21 -17.88 10.48
N GLN A 402 -17.41 -16.64 10.91
CA GLN A 402 -17.40 -15.44 10.06
C GLN A 402 -15.97 -14.95 9.72
N ARG A 403 -14.94 -15.45 10.42
CA ARG A 403 -13.55 -15.12 10.10
C ARG A 403 -13.17 -15.69 8.74
N ILE A 404 -12.83 -14.80 7.81
CA ILE A 404 -12.15 -15.17 6.57
C ILE A 404 -10.67 -15.45 6.83
N PRO A 405 -9.98 -16.26 5.98
CA PRO A 405 -8.56 -16.57 6.16
C PRO A 405 -7.67 -15.34 6.39
N LYS A 406 -7.98 -14.20 5.76
CA LYS A 406 -7.22 -12.95 5.89
C LYS A 406 -7.12 -12.44 7.34
N HIS A 407 -8.07 -12.74 8.24
CA HIS A 407 -7.98 -12.36 9.66
C HIS A 407 -6.72 -12.91 10.33
N HIS A 408 -6.28 -14.11 9.93
CA HIS A 408 -5.06 -14.69 10.47
C HIS A 408 -3.81 -13.87 10.11
N LEU A 409 -3.81 -13.09 9.02
CA LEU A 409 -2.67 -12.25 8.67
C LEU A 409 -2.40 -11.16 9.72
N LEU A 410 -3.44 -10.72 10.47
CA LEU A 410 -3.30 -9.70 11.50
C LEU A 410 -2.30 -10.10 12.60
N VAL A 411 -2.24 -11.39 12.95
CA VAL A 411 -1.36 -11.85 14.04
C VAL A 411 0.12 -11.75 13.68
N HIS A 412 0.44 -11.56 12.39
CA HIS A 412 1.80 -11.39 11.86
C HIS A 412 2.17 -9.94 11.58
N PHE A 413 1.25 -8.98 11.82
CA PHE A 413 1.50 -7.57 11.56
C PHE A 413 2.62 -7.02 12.46
N GLY A 414 2.61 -7.38 13.74
CA GLY A 414 3.63 -6.92 14.69
C GLY A 414 5.03 -7.37 14.30
N GLU A 415 5.22 -8.66 14.00
CA GLU A 415 6.50 -9.20 13.54
C GLU A 415 7.00 -8.52 12.25
N GLN A 416 6.13 -8.30 11.27
CA GLN A 416 6.46 -7.57 10.05
C GLN A 416 6.89 -6.13 10.35
N MET A 417 6.24 -5.46 11.30
CA MET A 417 6.60 -4.10 11.73
C MET A 417 7.91 -4.05 12.51
N HIS A 418 8.24 -5.10 13.27
CA HIS A 418 9.57 -5.23 13.86
C HIS A 418 10.65 -5.28 12.79
N ARG A 419 10.44 -6.06 11.72
CA ARG A 419 11.43 -6.27 10.65
C ARG A 419 11.58 -5.09 9.69
N PHE A 420 10.46 -4.54 9.21
CA PHE A 420 10.43 -3.61 8.07
C PHE A 420 9.83 -2.25 8.42
N GLY A 421 9.31 -2.07 9.62
CA GLY A 421 8.63 -0.85 10.02
C GLY A 421 7.19 -0.79 9.53
N SER A 422 6.65 0.43 9.36
CA SER A 422 5.21 0.60 9.09
C SER A 422 4.74 -0.23 7.89
N LEU A 423 3.63 -0.96 8.08
CA LEU A 423 3.05 -1.82 7.04
C LEU A 423 2.53 -1.04 5.85
N ARG A 424 2.44 0.29 5.96
CA ARG A 424 2.20 1.18 4.82
C ARG A 424 3.17 0.90 3.66
N PHE A 425 4.41 0.45 3.92
CA PHE A 425 5.40 0.21 2.86
C PHE A 425 5.22 -1.09 2.09
N THR A 426 4.45 -2.02 2.64
CA THR A 426 4.12 -3.29 1.98
C THR A 426 2.80 -3.21 1.22
N SER A 427 2.14 -2.05 1.24
CA SER A 427 0.86 -1.83 0.56
C SER A 427 1.02 -1.86 -0.96
N CYS A 428 0.15 -2.62 -1.63
CA CYS A 428 0.18 -2.70 -3.09
C CYS A 428 -0.63 -1.61 -3.83
N MET A 429 -1.20 -0.62 -3.12
CA MET A 429 -2.04 0.43 -3.73
C MET A 429 -1.36 1.14 -4.91
N ILE A 430 -0.05 1.39 -4.81
CA ILE A 430 0.68 2.09 -5.87
C ILE A 430 0.84 1.24 -7.14
N PHE A 431 0.93 -0.09 -7.01
CA PHE A 431 1.02 -1.00 -8.16
C PHE A 431 -0.33 -1.17 -8.84
N GLU A 432 -1.42 -1.21 -8.08
CA GLU A 432 -2.77 -1.13 -8.65
C GLU A 432 -3.03 0.20 -9.36
N LYS A 433 -2.55 1.32 -8.78
CA LYS A 433 -2.55 2.60 -9.49
C LYS A 433 -1.72 2.52 -10.77
N LYS A 434 -0.56 1.85 -10.76
CA LYS A 434 0.25 1.63 -11.97
C LYS A 434 -0.50 0.80 -13.02
N HIS A 435 -1.32 -0.17 -12.62
CA HIS A 435 -2.16 -0.92 -13.54
C HIS A 435 -3.15 -0.05 -14.33
N SER A 436 -3.64 1.05 -13.74
CA SER A 436 -4.50 2.00 -14.45
C SER A 436 -3.84 2.58 -15.71
N PHE A 437 -2.51 2.72 -15.74
CA PHE A 437 -1.76 3.16 -16.92
C PHE A 437 -2.02 2.24 -18.12
N PHE A 438 -2.09 0.93 -17.89
CA PHE A 438 -2.35 -0.08 -18.91
C PHE A 438 -3.85 -0.19 -19.18
N LYS A 439 -4.68 -0.31 -18.14
CA LYS A 439 -6.13 -0.53 -18.26
C LYS A 439 -6.88 0.62 -18.95
N ARG A 440 -6.40 1.86 -18.87
CA ARG A 440 -7.05 3.03 -19.50
C ARG A 440 -7.02 3.01 -21.04
N ILE A 441 -6.20 2.16 -21.64
CA ILE A 441 -6.02 2.10 -23.09
C ILE A 441 -6.85 0.96 -23.66
N LYS A 442 -7.58 1.24 -24.75
CA LYS A 442 -8.26 0.19 -25.52
C LYS A 442 -7.28 -0.45 -26.50
N TYR A 443 -6.79 -1.65 -26.17
CA TYR A 443 -5.92 -2.42 -27.06
C TYR A 443 -6.75 -3.08 -28.17
N ARG A 444 -6.29 -2.95 -29.43
CA ARG A 444 -6.94 -3.54 -30.61
C ARG A 444 -6.16 -4.70 -31.21
N ASN A 445 -4.91 -4.91 -30.78
CA ASN A 445 -4.06 -6.01 -31.23
C ASN A 445 -3.57 -6.83 -30.03
N PHE A 446 -3.91 -8.12 -30.01
CA PHE A 446 -3.59 -9.05 -28.93
C PHE A 446 -2.57 -10.13 -29.34
N ARG A 447 -1.92 -10.01 -30.51
CA ARG A 447 -0.97 -11.00 -31.01
C ARG A 447 0.25 -11.14 -30.09
N ASN A 448 0.76 -10.02 -29.59
CA ASN A 448 1.81 -9.96 -28.57
C ASN A 448 1.50 -8.83 -27.58
N ILE A 449 0.51 -9.08 -26.71
CA ILE A 449 0.05 -8.06 -25.76
C ILE A 449 1.17 -7.66 -24.80
N ALA A 450 1.98 -8.63 -24.33
CA ALA A 450 3.12 -8.36 -23.45
C ALA A 450 4.09 -7.34 -24.07
N PHE A 451 4.46 -7.48 -25.35
CA PHE A 451 5.32 -6.50 -26.03
C PHE A 451 4.67 -5.12 -26.11
N THR A 452 3.38 -5.07 -26.45
CA THR A 452 2.66 -3.79 -26.55
C THR A 452 2.62 -3.05 -25.20
N LEU A 453 2.44 -3.79 -24.10
CA LEU A 453 2.46 -3.24 -22.75
C LEU A 453 3.87 -2.76 -22.38
N ALA A 454 4.89 -3.60 -22.58
CA ALA A 454 6.28 -3.29 -22.26
C ALA A 454 6.80 -2.08 -23.03
N ASP A 455 6.65 -2.09 -24.35
CA ASP A 455 7.08 -1.03 -25.26
C ASP A 455 6.46 0.32 -24.87
N ARG A 456 5.14 0.34 -24.64
CA ARG A 456 4.45 1.57 -24.25
C ARG A 456 4.89 2.07 -22.88
N HIS A 457 5.12 1.17 -21.93
CA HIS A 457 5.64 1.56 -20.62
C HIS A 457 7.04 2.17 -20.73
N GLN A 458 7.92 1.60 -21.56
CA GLN A 458 9.26 2.14 -21.76
C GLN A 458 9.22 3.52 -22.43
N HIS A 459 8.36 3.74 -23.42
CA HIS A 459 8.15 5.07 -23.99
C HIS A 459 7.67 6.09 -22.94
N TYR A 460 6.77 5.70 -22.04
CA TYR A 460 6.32 6.55 -20.94
C TYR A 460 7.45 6.90 -19.96
N ILE A 461 8.26 5.92 -19.53
CA ILE A 461 9.38 6.18 -18.64
C ILE A 461 10.43 7.05 -19.34
N ALA A 462 10.74 6.78 -20.62
CA ALA A 462 11.66 7.58 -21.41
C ALA A 462 11.20 9.04 -21.51
N SER A 463 9.90 9.29 -21.76
CA SER A 463 9.36 10.66 -21.83
C SER A 463 9.42 11.42 -20.51
N LEU A 464 9.52 10.70 -19.38
CA LEU A 464 9.68 11.31 -18.06
C LEU A 464 11.15 11.55 -17.69
N MET A 465 12.06 10.72 -18.18
CA MET A 465 13.49 10.77 -17.84
C MET A 465 14.30 11.66 -18.78
N TYR A 466 13.85 11.85 -20.02
CA TYR A 466 14.59 12.54 -21.07
C TYR A 466 13.73 13.60 -21.75
N THR A 467 14.38 14.69 -22.12
CA THR A 467 13.81 15.76 -22.93
C THR A 467 13.84 15.39 -24.41
N CYS A 468 13.14 16.16 -25.26
CA CYS A 468 13.16 15.95 -26.71
C CYS A 468 14.56 16.11 -27.34
N SER A 469 15.49 16.80 -26.68
CA SER A 469 16.89 16.91 -27.08
C SER A 469 17.77 15.77 -26.57
N ASN A 470 17.17 14.69 -26.02
CA ASN A 470 17.84 13.57 -25.35
C ASN A 470 18.66 13.97 -24.11
N ALA A 471 18.53 15.19 -23.61
CA ALA A 471 19.12 15.58 -22.33
C ALA A 471 18.32 14.98 -21.17
N ALA A 472 19.00 14.54 -20.11
CA ALA A 472 18.36 14.06 -18.89
C ALA A 472 17.55 15.18 -18.23
N THR A 473 16.30 14.88 -17.83
CA THR A 473 15.49 15.81 -17.03
C THR A 473 16.06 15.95 -15.62
N SER A 474 16.10 17.18 -15.10
CA SER A 474 16.53 17.48 -13.73
C SER A 474 15.44 17.26 -12.67
N SER A 475 14.22 16.91 -13.08
CA SER A 475 13.04 16.83 -12.19
C SER A 475 12.20 15.57 -12.44
N PHE A 476 12.81 14.43 -12.69
CA PHE A 476 12.09 13.17 -12.87
C PHE A 476 11.31 12.77 -11.59
N LEU A 477 11.87 12.92 -10.39
CA LEU A 477 11.20 12.62 -9.11
C LEU A 477 10.13 13.66 -8.70
N TYR A 478 10.12 14.83 -9.35
CA TYR A 478 9.20 15.92 -9.06
C TYR A 478 8.16 16.08 -10.17
N SER A 479 6.88 15.90 -9.83
CA SER A 479 5.78 15.95 -10.81
C SER A 479 5.29 17.35 -11.17
N GLY A 480 5.83 18.39 -10.54
CA GLY A 480 5.26 19.73 -10.57
C GLY A 480 4.07 19.87 -9.61
N HIS A 481 3.80 21.11 -9.20
CA HIS A 481 2.61 21.47 -8.43
C HIS A 481 1.41 21.64 -9.34
N GLN A 482 0.24 21.14 -8.95
CA GLN A 482 -1.01 21.47 -9.63
C GLN A 482 -1.73 22.55 -8.83
N ILE A 483 -1.91 23.72 -9.43
CA ILE A 483 -2.47 24.90 -8.76
C ILE A 483 -3.81 25.25 -9.41
N LYS A 484 -4.84 25.59 -8.62
CA LYS A 484 -6.14 26.04 -9.12
C LYS A 484 -6.50 27.41 -8.57
N LYS A 485 -6.95 28.31 -9.45
CA LYS A 485 -7.37 29.70 -9.11
C LYS A 485 -6.19 30.50 -8.53
N VAL A 486 -5.36 30.99 -9.43
CA VAL A 486 -4.12 31.71 -9.09
C VAL A 486 -4.39 33.21 -9.10
N LYS A 487 -3.95 33.89 -8.05
CA LYS A 487 -3.87 35.34 -7.97
C LYS A 487 -2.40 35.72 -7.75
N GLU A 488 -1.85 36.57 -8.59
CA GLU A 488 -0.50 37.11 -8.38
C GLU A 488 -0.51 38.10 -7.21
N LEU A 489 0.48 37.97 -6.34
CA LEU A 489 0.69 38.83 -5.18
C LEU A 489 1.83 39.79 -5.46
N ASP A 490 1.79 40.95 -4.79
CA ASP A 490 2.91 41.88 -4.80
C ASP A 490 4.14 41.26 -4.12
N SER A 491 5.32 41.54 -4.68
CA SER A 491 6.64 41.28 -4.12
C SER A 491 6.74 41.61 -2.62
N SER A 492 6.04 42.63 -2.12
CA SER A 492 6.04 42.97 -0.69
C SER A 492 5.54 41.85 0.22
N ALA A 493 4.71 40.93 -0.29
CA ALA A 493 4.24 39.75 0.43
C ALA A 493 5.32 38.67 0.62
N ALA A 494 6.46 38.75 -0.08
CA ALA A 494 7.59 37.85 0.17
C ALA A 494 8.23 38.09 1.56
N LYS A 495 7.97 39.23 2.22
CA LYS A 495 8.34 39.46 3.64
C LYS A 495 7.63 38.53 4.63
N LEU A 496 6.58 37.82 4.20
CA LEU A 496 5.82 36.92 5.07
C LEU A 496 6.64 35.71 5.55
N HIS A 497 7.70 35.33 4.83
CA HIS A 497 8.52 34.18 5.20
C HIS A 497 9.90 34.21 4.54
N TYR A 498 10.94 33.82 5.28
CA TYR A 498 12.34 33.93 4.86
C TYR A 498 12.72 33.08 3.63
N LEU A 499 11.94 32.06 3.28
CA LEU A 499 12.18 31.24 2.09
C LEU A 499 11.72 31.93 0.79
N LEU A 500 10.91 32.98 0.88
CA LEU A 500 10.39 33.66 -0.29
C LEU A 500 11.44 34.64 -0.83
N ASP A 501 11.56 34.67 -2.15
CA ASP A 501 12.45 35.56 -2.87
C ASP A 501 11.69 36.80 -3.35
N MET A 502 12.17 37.98 -3.01
CA MET A 502 11.53 39.24 -3.38
C MET A 502 11.56 39.48 -4.90
N GLU A 503 12.49 38.85 -5.62
CA GLU A 503 12.72 39.07 -7.05
C GLU A 503 11.89 38.15 -7.96
N LYS A 504 11.16 37.16 -7.41
CA LYS A 504 10.33 36.26 -8.22
C LYS A 504 8.84 36.40 -7.92
N ASN A 505 8.04 36.04 -8.92
CA ASN A 505 6.59 36.11 -8.84
C ASN A 505 6.03 35.24 -7.70
N LEU A 506 5.12 35.82 -6.94
CA LEU A 506 4.43 35.18 -5.83
C LEU A 506 2.97 34.94 -6.19
N TYR A 507 2.47 33.75 -5.87
CA TYR A 507 1.10 33.37 -6.21
C TYR A 507 0.30 32.97 -4.98
N GLU A 508 -0.89 33.52 -4.82
CA GLU A 508 -1.91 33.05 -3.88
C GLU A 508 -2.88 32.10 -4.60
N THR A 509 -3.27 31.04 -3.90
CA THR A 509 -4.23 30.05 -4.40
C THR A 509 -5.13 29.54 -3.29
N ASN A 510 -6.30 29.04 -3.67
CA ASN A 510 -7.19 28.33 -2.74
C ASN A 510 -6.88 26.82 -2.65
N GLN A 511 -6.12 26.30 -3.62
CA GLN A 511 -5.82 24.88 -3.72
C GLN A 511 -4.48 24.63 -4.40
N VAL A 512 -3.69 23.73 -3.82
CA VAL A 512 -2.46 23.20 -4.43
C VAL A 512 -2.36 21.69 -4.21
N THR A 513 -1.93 20.95 -5.23
CA THR A 513 -1.65 19.52 -5.14
C THR A 513 -0.15 19.26 -5.29
N LEU A 514 0.43 18.60 -4.29
CA LEU A 514 1.85 18.29 -4.15
C LEU A 514 2.00 16.78 -3.96
N PHE A 515 2.79 16.11 -4.82
CA PHE A 515 3.01 14.66 -4.73
C PHE A 515 1.69 13.84 -4.63
N GLY A 516 0.61 14.34 -5.23
CA GLY A 516 -0.72 13.74 -5.19
C GLY A 516 -1.57 14.07 -3.95
N ILE A 517 -1.07 14.85 -3.00
CA ILE A 517 -1.81 15.35 -1.83
C ILE A 517 -2.31 16.76 -2.13
N THR A 518 -3.61 16.98 -1.97
CA THR A 518 -4.25 18.27 -2.23
C THR A 518 -4.48 19.02 -0.93
N TYR A 519 -3.98 20.24 -0.83
CA TYR A 519 -4.26 21.19 0.25
C TYR A 519 -5.31 22.19 -0.22
N VAL A 520 -6.33 22.43 0.59
CA VAL A 520 -7.45 23.32 0.26
C VAL A 520 -7.70 24.28 1.42
N VAL A 521 -7.94 25.55 1.09
CA VAL A 521 -8.37 26.56 2.07
C VAL A 521 -9.63 26.09 2.81
N GLY A 522 -9.61 26.24 4.13
CA GLY A 522 -10.67 25.80 5.04
C GLY A 522 -10.45 24.42 5.67
N GLU A 523 -9.59 23.57 5.10
CA GLU A 523 -9.15 22.32 5.74
C GLU A 523 -8.10 22.59 6.83
N ALA A 524 -7.84 21.61 7.68
CA ALA A 524 -6.84 21.68 8.73
C ALA A 524 -5.56 20.91 8.37
N VAL A 525 -4.44 21.26 8.98
CA VAL A 525 -3.19 20.49 8.94
C VAL A 525 -2.66 20.33 10.36
N LEU A 526 -1.88 19.28 10.59
CA LEU A 526 -1.22 19.05 11.88
C LEU A 526 0.15 19.73 11.88
N ILE A 527 0.38 20.60 12.86
CA ILE A 527 1.62 21.39 12.98
C ILE A 527 2.54 20.74 14.02
N ASN A 528 3.86 20.79 13.78
CA ASN A 528 4.85 20.54 14.81
C ASN A 528 4.91 21.77 15.70
N ASP A 529 4.34 21.70 16.90
CA ASP A 529 4.55 22.75 17.88
C ASP A 529 5.05 22.16 19.19
N SER A 530 6.22 22.63 19.60
CA SER A 530 6.91 22.25 20.84
C SER A 530 6.27 22.88 22.08
N VAL A 531 5.29 23.79 21.91
CA VAL A 531 4.64 24.50 23.02
C VAL A 531 3.65 23.60 23.78
N PHE A 532 3.06 22.59 23.13
CA PHE A 532 2.10 21.67 23.77
C PHE A 532 2.52 20.22 23.55
N PRO A 533 3.31 19.63 24.48
CA PRO A 533 3.91 18.31 24.27
C PRO A 533 2.91 17.14 24.31
N ILE A 534 1.68 17.35 24.79
CA ILE A 534 0.72 16.27 25.06
C ILE A 534 -0.37 16.17 23.97
N ASP A 535 -0.91 17.29 23.50
CA ASP A 535 -2.05 17.32 22.57
C ASP A 535 -1.65 17.74 21.13
N PRO A 536 -2.30 17.18 20.10
CA PRO A 536 -2.03 17.57 18.71
C PRO A 536 -2.46 19.01 18.44
N VAL A 537 -1.55 19.83 17.88
CA VAL A 537 -1.86 21.21 17.47
C VAL A 537 -2.26 21.23 15.99
N PHE A 538 -3.47 21.72 15.70
CA PHE A 538 -3.97 21.86 14.33
C PHE A 538 -3.91 23.31 13.87
N GLY A 539 -3.78 23.52 12.55
CA GLY A 539 -3.93 24.82 11.91
C GLY A 539 -4.91 24.76 10.75
N LYS A 540 -5.92 25.63 10.74
CA LYS A 540 -6.86 25.76 9.62
C LYS A 540 -6.21 26.60 8.51
N ILE A 541 -6.17 26.09 7.30
CA ILE A 541 -5.61 26.78 6.14
C ILE A 541 -6.49 27.99 5.79
N LEU A 542 -5.93 29.18 5.90
CA LEU A 542 -6.56 30.44 5.51
C LEU A 542 -6.25 30.79 4.06
N THR A 543 -4.97 30.73 3.69
CA THR A 543 -4.48 30.99 2.33
C THR A 543 -3.27 30.11 2.03
N ILE A 544 -3.01 29.88 0.74
CA ILE A 544 -1.87 29.09 0.26
C ILE A 544 -1.05 29.99 -0.66
N ILE A 545 0.24 30.09 -0.36
CA ILE A 545 1.21 30.91 -1.10
C ILE A 545 2.20 29.97 -1.80
N VAL A 546 2.46 30.22 -3.08
CA VAL A 546 3.34 29.40 -3.92
C VAL A 546 4.36 30.28 -4.64
N GLN A 547 5.62 29.86 -4.58
CA GLN A 547 6.73 30.44 -5.34
C GLN A 547 7.67 29.32 -5.77
N ASP A 548 7.81 29.10 -7.08
CA ASP A 548 8.55 27.96 -7.64
C ASP A 548 8.14 26.61 -7.01
N LYS A 549 9.06 25.97 -6.27
CA LYS A 549 8.87 24.71 -5.53
C LYS A 549 8.46 24.92 -4.06
N ILE A 550 8.36 26.15 -3.60
CA ILE A 550 8.03 26.51 -2.23
C ILE A 550 6.52 26.65 -2.11
N VAL A 551 5.92 25.97 -1.12
CA VAL A 551 4.52 26.11 -0.76
C VAL A 551 4.43 26.45 0.71
N LEU A 552 3.84 27.61 1.00
CA LEU A 552 3.58 28.08 2.35
C LEU A 552 2.07 28.08 2.62
N LEU A 553 1.71 27.68 3.83
CA LEU A 553 0.35 27.69 4.32
C LEU A 553 0.24 28.75 5.40
N ARG A 554 -0.67 29.72 5.23
CA ARG A 554 -1.07 30.61 6.31
C ARG A 554 -2.16 29.90 7.11
N LEU A 555 -1.90 29.65 8.38
CA LEU A 555 -2.69 28.78 9.25
C LEU A 555 -3.27 29.59 10.41
N GLN A 556 -4.56 29.45 10.67
CA GLN A 556 -5.18 29.86 11.94
C GLN A 556 -5.05 28.72 12.94
N LEU A 557 -4.42 28.98 14.09
CA LEU A 557 -4.19 27.94 15.09
C LEU A 557 -5.49 27.44 15.70
N MET A 558 -5.51 26.16 16.09
CA MET A 558 -6.62 25.51 16.76
C MET A 558 -6.14 24.77 17.99
N GLN A 559 -6.90 24.89 19.08
CA GLN A 559 -6.67 24.17 20.32
C GLN A 559 -7.61 22.96 20.40
N VAL A 560 -7.08 21.81 20.85
CA VAL A 560 -7.88 20.64 21.19
C VAL A 560 -8.61 20.90 22.50
N ILE A 561 -9.94 20.71 22.49
CA ILE A 561 -10.77 20.80 23.69
C ILE A 561 -10.80 19.44 24.40
N VAL A 562 -11.13 18.39 23.66
CA VAL A 562 -11.26 17.01 24.18
C VAL A 562 -11.16 16.00 23.05
N PHE A 563 -10.70 14.79 23.37
CA PHE A 563 -10.80 13.65 22.46
C PHE A 563 -12.11 12.87 22.70
N ASN A 564 -12.97 12.84 21.70
CA ASN A 564 -14.20 12.05 21.74
C ASN A 564 -13.88 10.60 21.38
N GLN A 565 -13.83 9.72 22.38
CA GLN A 565 -13.51 8.30 22.20
C GLN A 565 -14.56 7.57 21.34
N LYS A 566 -15.85 7.89 21.48
CA LYS A 566 -16.95 7.23 20.75
C LYS A 566 -16.85 7.44 19.23
N LEU A 567 -16.37 8.62 18.83
CA LEU A 567 -16.20 9.03 17.43
C LEU A 567 -14.74 8.91 16.97
N CYS A 568 -13.82 8.69 17.91
CA CYS A 568 -12.38 8.68 17.75
C CYS A 568 -11.83 9.91 17.00
N VAL A 569 -12.23 11.11 17.46
CA VAL A 569 -11.86 12.42 16.90
C VAL A 569 -11.62 13.48 17.96
N TYR A 570 -10.90 14.53 17.59
CA TYR A 570 -10.63 15.67 18.46
C TYR A 570 -11.68 16.75 18.24
N GLU A 571 -12.31 17.21 19.30
CA GLU A 571 -13.04 18.48 19.28
C GLU A 571 -12.03 19.63 19.35
N VAL A 572 -12.16 20.61 18.47
CA VAL A 572 -11.20 21.70 18.31
C VAL A 572 -11.89 23.07 18.33
N ARG A 573 -11.17 24.08 18.82
CA ARG A 573 -11.58 25.49 18.80
C ARG A 573 -10.58 26.33 18.02
N LEU A 574 -11.07 27.27 17.21
CA LEU A 574 -10.24 28.25 16.51
C LEU A 574 -9.68 29.28 17.50
N LEU A 575 -8.41 29.63 17.34
CA LEU A 575 -7.73 30.70 18.07
C LEU A 575 -7.57 31.93 17.16
N ASP A 576 -7.33 33.11 17.76
CA ASP A 576 -7.11 34.35 17.01
C ASP A 576 -5.68 34.44 16.42
N SER A 577 -4.76 33.63 16.93
CA SER A 577 -3.38 33.55 16.46
C SER A 577 -3.26 32.83 15.11
N SER A 578 -2.35 33.32 14.25
CA SER A 578 -2.01 32.69 12.97
C SER A 578 -0.51 32.52 12.79
N VAL A 579 -0.11 31.51 12.00
CA VAL A 579 1.29 31.22 11.68
C VAL A 579 1.42 30.87 10.20
N THR A 580 2.57 31.19 9.60
CA THR A 580 2.90 30.74 8.24
C THR A 580 3.93 29.61 8.34
N LYS A 581 3.63 28.47 7.73
CA LYS A 581 4.51 27.29 7.71
C LYS A 581 4.73 26.80 6.31
N ASN A 582 5.94 26.33 6.02
CA ASN A 582 6.18 25.56 4.81
C ASN A 582 5.48 24.21 4.93
N VAL A 583 4.93 23.69 3.83
CA VAL A 583 4.28 22.38 3.81
C VAL A 583 5.20 21.24 4.29
N TYR A 584 6.51 21.37 4.11
CA TYR A 584 7.52 20.41 4.57
C TYR A 584 7.82 20.50 6.07
N GLU A 585 7.36 21.55 6.76
CA GLU A 585 7.50 21.73 8.23
C GLU A 585 6.34 21.09 9.01
N LEU A 586 5.28 20.66 8.31
CA LEU A 586 4.12 20.03 8.93
C LEU A 586 4.52 18.73 9.65
N LYS A 587 3.89 18.45 10.79
CA LYS A 587 4.05 17.18 11.50
C LYS A 587 3.55 16.02 10.65
N HIS A 588 2.51 16.27 9.88
CA HIS A 588 1.88 15.31 9.02
C HIS A 588 1.48 15.94 7.69
N VAL A 589 1.84 15.29 6.58
CA VAL A 589 1.62 15.84 5.23
C VAL A 589 0.15 15.83 4.81
N TRP A 590 -0.70 14.99 5.40
CA TRP A 590 -2.10 14.90 4.94
C TRP A 590 -2.97 15.94 5.65
N PRO A 591 -3.68 16.78 4.89
CA PRO A 591 -4.67 17.66 5.45
C PRO A 591 -5.86 16.87 6.01
N VAL A 592 -6.51 17.47 6.98
CA VAL A 592 -7.61 16.93 7.77
C VAL A 592 -8.84 17.78 7.48
N ARG A 593 -9.88 17.13 6.97
CA ARG A 593 -11.19 17.77 6.83
C ARG A 593 -11.72 18.13 8.22
N LEU A 594 -12.11 19.40 8.39
CA LEU A 594 -12.87 19.85 9.55
C LEU A 594 -14.33 19.45 9.39
N LEU A 595 -14.87 18.80 10.41
CA LEU A 595 -16.26 18.36 10.45
C LEU A 595 -17.01 19.22 11.47
N LYS A 596 -18.18 19.74 11.08
CA LYS A 596 -19.02 20.54 11.96
C LYS A 596 -20.24 19.72 12.35
N ILE A 597 -20.46 19.56 13.65
CA ILE A 597 -21.68 18.97 14.20
C ILE A 597 -22.23 19.98 15.20
N SER A 598 -23.45 20.45 14.95
CA SER A 598 -24.05 21.54 15.73
C SER A 598 -23.12 22.76 15.79
N ASN A 599 -22.66 23.14 16.99
CA ASN A 599 -21.77 24.28 17.21
C ASN A 599 -20.29 23.90 17.40
N SER A 600 -19.95 22.61 17.38
CA SER A 600 -18.60 22.11 17.61
C SER A 600 -17.90 21.75 16.30
N LEU A 601 -16.57 21.96 16.28
CA LEU A 601 -15.69 21.58 15.17
C LEU A 601 -14.85 20.36 15.58
N PHE A 602 -14.69 19.43 14.65
CA PHE A 602 -13.98 18.18 14.87
C PHE A 602 -12.91 17.95 13.82
N ALA A 603 -11.78 17.41 14.26
CA ALA A 603 -10.66 17.00 13.42
C ALA A 603 -10.33 15.51 13.65
N SER A 604 -10.17 14.76 12.57
CA SER A 604 -9.79 13.35 12.62
C SER A 604 -8.36 13.13 12.14
N LEU A 605 -7.54 12.51 12.98
CA LEU A 605 -6.20 12.06 12.59
C LEU A 605 -6.21 10.69 11.89
N PHE A 606 -7.36 10.02 11.79
CA PHE A 606 -7.46 8.75 11.09
C PHE A 606 -7.28 8.95 9.58
N PRO A 607 -6.59 8.05 8.87
CA PRO A 607 -5.92 6.83 9.35
C PRO A 607 -4.42 7.00 9.63
N TYR A 608 -3.90 8.22 9.67
CA TYR A 608 -2.47 8.46 9.50
C TYR A 608 -1.75 9.04 10.73
N GLY A 609 -2.49 9.49 11.75
CA GLY A 609 -1.94 9.90 13.03
C GLY A 609 -2.00 8.78 14.09
N ARG A 610 -1.12 8.87 15.09
CA ARG A 610 -1.17 8.01 16.28
C ARG A 610 -2.38 8.42 17.13
N PHE A 611 -3.27 7.46 17.39
CA PHE A 611 -4.26 7.60 18.46
C PHE A 611 -3.64 7.04 19.74
N TYR A 612 -3.28 7.94 20.65
CA TYR A 612 -3.17 7.57 22.04
C TYR A 612 -4.59 7.65 22.60
N LEU A 613 -5.32 6.53 22.54
CA LEU A 613 -6.18 6.24 23.68
C LEU A 613 -5.22 6.17 24.86
N THR A 614 -5.18 7.24 25.67
CA THR A 614 -4.60 7.16 27.00
C THR A 614 -5.33 6.01 27.67
N SER A 615 -4.57 4.99 28.06
CA SER A 615 -5.02 3.88 28.89
C SER A 615 -5.49 4.43 30.22
N ASN A 616 -6.73 4.89 30.26
CA ASN A 616 -7.51 5.20 31.45
C ASN A 616 -8.96 4.94 31.05
N GLU A 617 -9.30 3.65 30.99
CA GLU A 617 -10.58 3.04 31.39
C GLU A 617 -10.48 1.52 31.22
#